data_AF-A0A496A6N0-F1
#
_entry.id   AF-A0A496A6N0-F1
#
_cell.length_a   1.000
_cell.length_b   1.000
_cell.length_c   1.000
_cell.angle_alpha   90.00
_cell.angle_beta   90.00
_cell.angle_gamma   90.00
#
_symmetry.space_group_name_H-M   'P 1'
#
loop_
_entity.id
_entity.type
_entity.pdbx_description
1 polymer ?
#
loop_
_entity_poly.entity_id
_entity_poly.type
_entity_poly.pdbx_seq_one_letter_code
_entity_poly.pdbx_strand_id
1 'polypeptide(L)'
;MNDGFDDERDSSQPPSERVGRVPELNAWQREIHQNLKSIGPEIAAYYLDGIRILQREDLETSASLLAHIAREIDGGLRDILAEDIKEELEFVIHTPDEETLNYERKKEDTIEFVVNMPGAIKLKYKPIQGKHITSILDSLGIDDPSPFAEKWINVTKNFAKFAHRRGAWKPPRRKEDFEGLWFEFEGVLAGLAGSYLNLLDRLDRICTAEPNKRRRGALCNLLESEARRGYFFSKLESLAWLEPLKADGWFDPEHNPAPQEDPDQPGTFRLPTWHALEYVARVSTHPEVPVGILVNIVNSIIHHIDENGNRIENDRTDLHTIKIIGTLPIDRLKPQHITFMGTALKSKWKYGAVDQEIGQTILPKLLDGGSRELALTLLQIMFEVSSVEGRIRPIISEHWLEDALKKHGEVIASLCGVEATKIALKQIKALAAADRFTFQFIQLVESNLSRLSQPNYTELVVSFTSSLFRFDEPNNIEETVRTLLHESHTIIRRIAVKAISDHYSNLKHLFWEWEGNPLDETELKPEMYQLIQTNSHTFDEDEMEQILQWIESTQE
;
A
#
# COMPACT_ATOMS: atom_id res chain seq x y z
N MET A 1 -66.94 23.10 40.61
CA MET A 1 -66.35 21.81 41.04
C MET A 1 -66.15 21.00 39.78
N ASN A 2 -64.89 20.70 39.47
CA ASN A 2 -64.29 19.67 38.60
C ASN A 2 -65.06 19.14 37.38
N ASP A 3 -64.47 18.75 36.27
CA ASP A 3 -63.11 18.77 35.69
C ASP A 3 -63.28 18.15 34.29
N GLY A 4 -62.44 18.55 33.32
CA GLY A 4 -61.95 17.60 32.31
C GLY A 4 -62.41 17.76 30.85
N PHE A 5 -61.41 18.06 29.99
CA PHE A 5 -61.24 17.73 28.55
C PHE A 5 -62.19 18.42 27.55
N ASP A 6 -61.78 19.10 26.47
CA ASP A 6 -60.58 19.07 25.60
C ASP A 6 -60.34 20.48 24.98
N ASP A 7 -59.08 20.89 24.79
CA ASP A 7 -58.45 21.03 23.46
C ASP A 7 -57.05 21.65 23.60
N GLU A 8 -56.04 20.80 23.41
CA GLU A 8 -54.61 21.14 23.40
C GLU A 8 -54.27 22.00 22.18
N ARG A 9 -53.82 23.24 22.41
CA ARG A 9 -53.04 23.96 21.40
C ARG A 9 -51.60 23.51 21.47
N ASP A 10 -51.31 22.58 20.57
CA ASP A 10 -50.06 22.33 19.88
C ASP A 10 -48.85 23.18 20.33
N SER A 11 -47.95 22.52 21.05
CA SER A 11 -46.64 23.00 21.51
C SER A 11 -45.49 22.52 20.61
N SER A 12 -45.75 22.29 19.32
CA SER A 12 -44.75 21.85 18.33
C SER A 12 -44.19 22.98 17.44
N GLN A 13 -43.80 24.10 18.04
CA GLN A 13 -42.76 24.96 17.42
C GLN A 13 -41.43 24.74 18.15
N PRO A 14 -40.37 24.28 17.46
CA PRO A 14 -39.05 24.24 18.08
C PRO A 14 -38.66 25.67 18.49
N PRO A 15 -37.94 25.85 19.61
CA PRO A 15 -37.48 27.16 20.02
C PRO A 15 -36.70 27.75 18.85
N SER A 16 -37.11 28.94 18.40
CA SER A 16 -36.44 29.63 17.30
C SER A 16 -34.95 29.72 17.63
N GLU A 17 -34.17 29.09 16.76
CA GLU A 17 -32.73 29.20 16.69
C GLU A 17 -32.36 30.69 16.71
N ARG A 18 -31.98 31.21 17.88
CA ARG A 18 -31.12 32.38 17.94
C ARG A 18 -29.72 31.95 17.51
N VAL A 19 -29.56 31.57 16.24
CA VAL A 19 -28.25 31.53 15.61
C VAL A 19 -27.79 32.98 15.58
N GLY A 20 -26.91 33.34 16.51
CA GLY A 20 -26.21 34.62 16.44
C GLY A 20 -25.58 34.75 15.05
N ARG A 21 -25.76 35.90 14.39
CA ARG A 21 -25.23 36.14 13.04
C ARG A 21 -23.80 35.60 12.94
N VAL A 22 -23.55 34.81 11.89
CA VAL A 22 -22.18 34.45 11.49
C VAL A 22 -21.44 35.77 11.24
N PRO A 23 -20.28 36.01 11.87
CA PRO A 23 -19.56 37.26 11.67
C PRO A 23 -19.15 37.41 10.20
N GLU A 24 -19.21 38.63 9.68
CA GLU A 24 -18.84 38.89 8.28
C GLU A 24 -17.31 38.87 8.16
N LEU A 25 -16.77 37.87 7.48
CA LEU A 25 -15.32 37.71 7.33
C LEU A 25 -14.83 38.34 6.03
N ASN A 26 -13.76 39.13 6.09
CA ASN A 26 -13.08 39.58 4.88
C ASN A 26 -12.36 38.41 4.17
N ALA A 27 -11.83 38.62 2.95
CA ALA A 27 -11.16 37.55 2.19
C ALA A 27 -10.01 36.88 2.96
N TRP A 28 -9.19 37.68 3.64
CA TRP A 28 -8.03 37.21 4.40
C TRP A 28 -8.42 36.41 5.65
N GLN A 29 -9.45 36.87 6.38
CA GLN A 29 -9.97 36.16 7.55
C GLN A 29 -10.65 34.84 7.17
N ARG A 30 -11.31 34.78 6.00
CA ARG A 30 -11.88 33.54 5.47
C ARG A 30 -10.81 32.48 5.23
N GLU A 31 -9.67 32.88 4.65
CA GLU A 31 -8.55 31.99 4.39
C GLU A 31 -7.92 31.46 5.69
N ILE A 32 -7.64 32.35 6.66
CA ILE A 32 -7.16 31.96 7.99
C ILE A 32 -8.11 30.97 8.64
N HIS A 33 -9.41 31.27 8.67
CA HIS A 33 -10.41 30.40 9.28
C HIS A 33 -10.49 29.02 8.61
N GLN A 34 -10.52 28.96 7.27
CA GLN A 34 -10.57 27.71 6.52
C GLN A 34 -9.35 26.82 6.78
N ASN A 35 -8.16 27.43 6.85
CA ASN A 35 -6.94 26.67 7.05
C ASN A 35 -6.71 26.31 8.53
N LEU A 36 -7.15 27.14 9.48
CA LEU A 36 -7.22 26.73 10.89
C LEU A 36 -8.16 25.54 11.07
N LYS A 37 -9.29 25.50 10.34
CA LYS A 37 -10.22 24.37 10.37
C LYS A 37 -9.56 23.09 9.86
N SER A 38 -8.70 23.19 8.84
CA SER A 38 -7.87 22.08 8.35
C SER A 38 -6.83 21.57 9.37
N ILE A 39 -6.58 22.31 10.45
CA ILE A 39 -5.65 21.92 11.51
C ILE A 39 -6.46 21.36 12.68
N GLY A 40 -7.50 22.07 13.11
CA GLY A 40 -8.44 21.63 14.13
C GLY A 40 -9.74 22.44 14.11
N PRO A 41 -10.91 21.79 14.22
CA PRO A 41 -12.19 22.51 14.19
C PRO A 41 -12.35 23.47 15.38
N GLU A 42 -11.79 23.13 16.54
CA GLU A 42 -11.89 23.94 17.76
C GLU A 42 -11.11 25.26 17.65
N ILE A 43 -9.88 25.24 17.14
CA ILE A 43 -9.09 26.47 16.95
C ILE A 43 -9.71 27.40 15.90
N ALA A 44 -10.38 26.84 14.89
CA ALA A 44 -11.15 27.62 13.91
C ALA A 44 -12.38 28.27 14.55
N ALA A 45 -13.09 27.54 15.42
CA ALA A 45 -14.22 28.07 16.17
C ALA A 45 -13.79 29.23 17.09
N TYR A 46 -12.69 29.07 17.82
CA TYR A 46 -12.09 30.15 18.63
C TYR A 46 -11.79 31.39 17.77
N TYR A 47 -11.22 31.22 16.59
CA TYR A 47 -10.94 32.33 15.69
C TYR A 47 -12.23 33.05 15.26
N LEU A 48 -13.26 32.30 14.87
CA LEU A 48 -14.56 32.86 14.47
C LEU A 48 -15.22 33.65 15.61
N ASP A 49 -15.20 33.11 16.83
CA ASP A 49 -15.71 33.81 18.01
C ASP A 49 -14.89 35.06 18.36
N GLY A 50 -13.58 35.03 18.12
CA GLY A 50 -12.72 36.21 18.20
C GLY A 50 -13.18 37.33 17.25
N ILE A 51 -13.43 37.01 15.99
CA ILE A 51 -13.94 37.99 15.01
C ILE A 51 -15.32 38.51 15.41
N ARG A 52 -16.20 37.63 15.91
CA ARG A 52 -17.52 38.03 16.41
C ARG A 52 -17.42 39.04 17.56
N ILE A 53 -16.50 38.83 18.50
CA ILE A 53 -16.27 39.77 19.61
C ILE A 53 -15.68 41.09 19.09
N LEU A 54 -14.78 41.06 18.10
CA LEU A 54 -14.24 42.26 17.47
C LEU A 54 -15.28 43.08 16.72
N GLN A 55 -16.34 42.47 16.20
CA GLN A 55 -17.42 43.19 15.50
C GLN A 55 -18.48 43.74 16.46
N ARG A 56 -18.46 43.32 17.73
CA ARG A 56 -19.38 43.81 18.76
C ARG A 56 -18.83 45.06 19.45
N GLU A 57 -19.74 45.96 19.80
CA GLU A 57 -19.45 47.19 20.56
C GLU A 57 -20.03 47.14 21.98
N ASP A 58 -20.85 46.13 22.29
CA ASP A 58 -21.64 46.02 23.53
C ASP A 58 -21.00 45.12 24.61
N LEU A 59 -19.75 44.71 24.43
CA LEU A 59 -19.02 43.83 25.35
C LEU A 59 -17.89 44.60 26.06
N GLU A 60 -18.13 44.97 27.32
CA GLU A 60 -17.13 45.70 28.13
C GLU A 60 -15.85 44.89 28.41
N THR A 61 -15.93 43.55 28.39
CA THR A 61 -14.79 42.65 28.66
C THR A 61 -14.12 42.11 27.39
N SER A 62 -14.39 42.71 26.22
CA SER A 62 -13.91 42.24 24.91
C SER A 62 -12.41 41.96 24.89
N ALA A 63 -11.57 42.87 25.38
CA ALA A 63 -10.13 42.70 25.41
C ALA A 63 -9.66 41.47 26.22
N SER A 64 -10.37 41.12 27.30
CA SER A 64 -10.05 39.94 28.12
C SER A 64 -10.45 38.65 27.42
N LEU A 65 -11.63 38.63 26.79
CA LEU A 65 -12.14 37.47 26.07
C LEU A 65 -11.29 37.17 24.83
N LEU A 66 -10.97 38.20 24.04
CA LEU A 66 -10.09 38.09 22.87
C LEU A 66 -8.70 37.57 23.26
N ALA A 67 -8.17 38.00 24.40
CA ALA A 67 -6.89 37.52 24.89
C ALA A 67 -6.91 36.04 25.32
N HIS A 68 -8.03 35.55 25.87
CA HIS A 68 -8.19 34.12 26.16
C HIS A 68 -8.29 33.31 24.88
N ILE A 69 -9.14 33.73 23.94
CA ILE A 69 -9.27 33.11 22.62
C ILE A 69 -7.91 33.02 21.92
N ALA A 70 -7.15 34.12 21.90
CA ALA A 70 -5.83 34.15 21.29
C ALA A 70 -4.86 33.15 21.94
N ARG A 71 -4.97 32.92 23.27
CA ARG A 71 -4.16 31.90 23.97
C ARG A 71 -4.55 30.48 23.61
N GLU A 72 -5.84 30.19 23.47
CA GLU A 72 -6.29 28.85 23.09
C GLU A 72 -5.85 28.51 21.65
N ILE A 73 -5.97 29.45 20.72
CA ILE A 73 -5.49 29.28 19.34
C ILE A 73 -3.96 29.08 19.33
N ASP A 74 -3.22 29.95 20.02
CA ASP A 74 -1.75 29.88 20.10
C ASP A 74 -1.27 28.58 20.76
N GLY A 75 -1.90 28.18 21.87
CA GLY A 75 -1.63 26.93 22.58
C GLY A 75 -1.89 25.70 21.71
N GLY A 76 -3.06 25.64 21.06
CA GLY A 76 -3.40 24.54 20.16
C GLY A 76 -2.46 24.44 18.95
N LEU A 77 -2.04 25.57 18.38
CA LEU A 77 -1.05 25.59 17.30
C LEU A 77 0.31 25.10 17.77
N ARG A 78 0.80 25.57 18.93
CA ARG A 78 2.06 25.11 19.52
C ARG A 78 2.04 23.63 19.84
N ASP A 79 0.95 23.12 20.38
CA ASP A 79 0.85 21.72 20.76
C ASP A 79 1.03 20.79 19.56
N ILE A 80 0.56 21.19 18.39
CA ILE A 80 0.70 20.39 17.16
C ILE A 80 2.06 20.65 16.49
N LEU A 81 2.64 21.83 16.65
CA LEU A 81 3.92 22.21 16.00
C LEU A 81 5.16 21.84 16.82
N ALA A 82 5.05 21.69 18.14
CA ALA A 82 6.20 21.43 19.01
C ALA A 82 6.76 20.02 18.86
N GLU A 83 8.08 19.93 18.91
CA GLU A 83 8.77 18.69 19.23
C GLU A 83 8.58 18.37 20.71
N ASP A 84 8.22 17.12 21.00
CA ASP A 84 8.24 16.61 22.36
C ASP A 84 9.70 16.56 22.81
N ILE A 85 10.12 17.57 23.58
CA ILE A 85 11.36 17.46 24.36
C ILE A 85 11.12 16.29 25.30
N LYS A 86 11.80 15.16 25.09
CA LYS A 86 11.93 14.11 26.11
C LYS A 86 12.36 14.82 27.39
N GLU A 87 11.52 14.81 28.41
CA GLU A 87 11.96 15.09 29.76
C GLU A 87 12.96 13.99 30.15
N GLU A 88 14.23 14.14 29.75
CA GLU A 88 15.34 13.45 30.41
C GLU A 88 15.51 14.07 31.80
N LEU A 89 14.63 13.68 32.71
CA LEU A 89 14.90 13.73 34.14
C LEU A 89 15.81 12.53 34.46
N GLU A 90 17.11 12.69 34.23
CA GLU A 90 18.11 11.83 34.88
C GLU A 90 18.07 12.09 36.39
N PHE A 91 17.34 11.25 37.12
CA PHE A 91 17.49 11.16 38.57
C PHE A 91 18.74 10.32 38.88
N VAL A 92 19.88 10.98 39.10
CA VAL A 92 21.04 10.34 39.73
C VAL A 92 20.75 10.25 41.24
N ILE A 93 20.16 9.14 41.68
CA ILE A 93 20.07 8.81 43.10
C ILE A 93 21.36 8.09 43.49
N HIS A 94 22.24 8.77 44.21
CA HIS A 94 23.17 8.09 45.10
C HIS A 94 22.50 7.98 46.47
N THR A 95 22.09 6.78 46.88
CA THR A 95 21.91 6.47 48.29
C THR A 95 23.26 6.07 48.89
N PRO A 96 23.48 6.44 50.15
CA PRO A 96 23.38 5.40 51.15
C PRO A 96 22.42 5.77 52.27
N ASP A 97 21.63 4.76 52.60
CA ASP A 97 20.99 4.48 53.87
C ASP A 97 19.61 5.09 54.17
N GLU A 98 18.79 4.18 54.68
CA GLU A 98 17.36 4.22 54.95
C GLU A 98 16.99 5.32 55.94
N GLU A 99 15.96 6.12 55.62
CA GLU A 99 14.90 6.43 56.59
C GLU A 99 13.69 7.13 55.91
N THR A 100 12.57 6.42 55.97
CA THR A 100 11.15 6.84 55.89
C THR A 100 10.81 8.24 55.34
N LEU A 101 10.36 8.32 54.09
CA LEU A 101 9.74 9.51 53.50
C LEU A 101 8.23 9.56 53.83
N ASN A 102 7.84 10.50 54.69
CA ASN A 102 6.42 10.88 54.87
C ASN A 102 5.97 11.79 53.73
N TYR A 103 4.87 11.42 53.07
CA TYR A 103 4.29 12.13 51.93
C TYR A 103 3.07 12.94 52.36
N GLU A 104 3.13 14.28 52.24
CA GLU A 104 1.94 15.13 52.29
C GLU A 104 1.77 15.88 50.96
N ARG A 105 0.65 15.61 50.28
CA ARG A 105 0.26 16.25 49.03
C ARG A 105 -0.40 17.60 49.34
N LYS A 106 0.18 18.72 48.89
CA LYS A 106 -0.54 19.99 48.76
C LYS A 106 -0.55 20.49 47.32
N LYS A 107 -1.71 20.98 46.92
CA LYS A 107 -2.08 21.47 45.58
C LYS A 107 -1.31 22.73 45.20
N GLU A 108 -1.13 22.87 43.88
CA GLU A 108 -0.67 24.01 43.06
C GLU A 108 0.84 24.06 42.73
N ASP A 109 1.14 23.60 41.50
CA ASP A 109 2.23 23.99 40.59
C ASP A 109 3.68 24.08 41.10
N THR A 110 4.04 23.38 42.17
CA THR A 110 5.46 23.20 42.55
C THR A 110 5.65 21.83 43.18
N ILE A 111 6.53 21.00 42.61
CA ILE A 111 7.04 19.81 43.32
C ILE A 111 8.18 20.32 44.21
N GLU A 112 7.91 20.56 45.48
CA GLU A 112 8.97 20.79 46.48
C GLU A 112 9.50 19.44 46.95
N PHE A 113 10.76 19.13 46.61
CA PHE A 113 11.51 18.05 47.26
C PHE A 113 12.18 18.63 48.52
N VAL A 114 11.62 18.34 49.69
CA VAL A 114 12.26 18.68 50.98
C VAL A 114 12.96 17.43 51.51
N VAL A 115 14.27 17.34 51.30
CA VAL A 115 15.11 16.36 52.03
C VAL A 115 15.69 17.09 53.24
N ASN A 116 15.23 16.73 54.44
CA ASN A 116 15.77 17.26 55.68
C ASN A 116 17.08 16.54 56.02
N MET A 117 18.21 17.11 55.61
CA MET A 117 19.52 16.76 56.17
C MET A 117 20.27 18.01 56.67
N PRO A 118 21.03 17.92 57.78
CA PRO A 118 21.77 19.06 58.32
C PRO A 118 22.93 19.42 57.39
N GLY A 119 22.81 20.54 56.68
CA GLY A 119 23.87 21.07 55.79
C GLY A 119 23.47 21.29 54.32
N ALA A 120 22.22 20.99 53.92
CA ALA A 120 21.78 21.13 52.54
C ALA A 120 21.63 22.61 52.08
N ILE A 121 22.25 22.93 50.95
CA ILE A 121 22.09 24.19 50.21
C ILE A 121 20.65 24.26 49.67
N LYS A 122 19.91 25.33 50.00
CA LYS A 122 18.61 25.63 49.40
C LYS A 122 18.77 25.94 47.91
N LEU A 123 18.57 24.95 47.04
CA LEU A 123 18.39 25.21 45.61
C LEU A 123 16.92 25.53 45.34
N LYS A 124 16.63 26.83 45.23
CA LYS A 124 15.35 27.32 44.70
C LYS A 124 15.37 27.18 43.19
N TYR A 125 14.55 26.31 42.64
CA TYR A 125 14.27 26.33 41.21
C TYR A 125 13.28 27.46 40.91
N LYS A 126 13.72 28.48 40.17
CA LYS A 126 12.82 29.39 39.45
C LYS A 126 12.73 28.88 38.02
N PRO A 127 11.53 28.70 37.44
CA PRO A 127 11.44 28.46 36.01
C PRO A 127 12.01 29.69 35.30
N ILE A 128 13.02 29.48 34.47
CA ILE A 128 13.60 30.53 33.63
C ILE A 128 12.50 30.96 32.66
N GLN A 129 12.08 32.23 32.74
CA GLN A 129 11.31 32.87 31.68
C GLN A 129 12.16 32.79 30.39
N GLY A 130 11.82 31.84 29.50
CA GLY A 130 12.62 31.54 28.31
C GLY A 130 12.28 30.23 27.60
N LYS A 131 11.69 29.23 28.30
CA LYS A 131 11.34 27.93 27.70
C LYS A 131 10.37 27.98 26.50
N HIS A 132 9.61 29.07 26.31
CA HIS A 132 8.70 29.18 25.16
C HIS A 132 9.41 29.51 23.85
N ILE A 133 10.54 30.21 23.85
CA ILE A 133 11.18 30.69 22.62
C ILE A 133 11.91 29.54 21.92
N THR A 134 12.67 28.76 22.67
CA THR A 134 13.39 27.58 22.17
C THR A 134 12.42 26.53 21.63
N SER A 135 11.36 26.23 22.38
CA SER A 135 10.31 25.32 21.92
C SER A 135 9.64 25.79 20.61
N ILE A 136 9.39 27.09 20.40
CA ILE A 136 8.83 27.63 19.13
C ILE A 136 9.82 27.55 17.98
N LEU A 137 11.09 27.93 18.21
CA LEU A 137 12.11 27.94 17.18
C LEU A 137 12.41 26.51 16.70
N ASP A 138 12.48 25.57 17.64
CA ASP A 138 12.58 24.14 17.36
C ASP A 138 11.31 23.61 16.66
N SER A 139 10.10 24.02 17.10
CA SER A 139 8.81 23.68 16.44
C SER A 139 8.76 24.10 14.96
N LEU A 140 9.50 25.15 14.61
CA LEU A 140 9.53 25.71 13.27
C LEU A 140 10.73 25.23 12.45
N GLY A 141 11.64 24.44 13.04
CA GLY A 141 12.89 23.98 12.41
C GLY A 141 13.81 25.14 12.02
N ILE A 142 13.85 26.21 12.83
CA ILE A 142 14.63 27.40 12.52
C ILE A 142 15.80 27.52 13.50
N ASP A 143 17.01 27.32 12.97
CA ASP A 143 18.27 27.38 13.73
C ASP A 143 18.68 28.81 14.17
N ASP A 144 17.91 29.84 13.77
CA ASP A 144 18.15 31.27 14.08
C ASP A 144 16.77 31.98 14.24
N PRO A 145 16.54 32.92 15.16
CA PRO A 145 15.27 33.65 15.23
C PRO A 145 14.96 34.39 13.92
N SER A 146 14.17 33.75 13.05
CA SER A 146 13.63 34.42 11.87
C SER A 146 12.79 35.62 12.30
N PRO A 147 12.69 36.67 11.47
CA PRO A 147 11.82 37.82 11.73
C PRO A 147 10.36 37.42 12.04
N PHE A 148 9.91 36.27 11.50
CA PHE A 148 8.60 35.71 11.78
C PHE A 148 8.48 35.16 13.21
N ALA A 149 9.48 34.42 13.69
CA ALA A 149 9.49 33.88 15.05
C ALA A 149 9.52 35.00 16.09
N GLU A 150 10.34 36.03 15.87
CA GLU A 150 10.38 37.22 16.74
C GLU A 150 9.02 37.93 16.82
N LYS A 151 8.35 38.10 15.67
CA LYS A 151 7.00 38.67 15.60
C LYS A 151 6.01 37.84 16.42
N TRP A 152 6.00 36.52 16.23
CA TRP A 152 5.08 35.63 16.97
C TRP A 152 5.32 35.70 18.48
N ILE A 153 6.57 35.69 18.93
CA ILE A 153 6.93 35.82 20.36
C ILE A 153 6.47 37.17 20.91
N ASN A 154 6.70 38.25 20.16
CA ASN A 154 6.32 39.60 20.58
C ASN A 154 4.82 39.77 20.75
N VAL A 155 4.02 39.11 19.91
CA VAL A 155 2.56 39.12 20.01
C VAL A 155 2.11 38.28 21.22
N THR A 156 2.56 37.04 21.33
CA THR A 156 2.04 36.06 22.31
C THR A 156 2.38 36.39 23.76
N LYS A 157 3.54 37.00 24.02
CA LYS A 157 3.93 37.43 25.39
C LYS A 157 2.94 38.40 26.02
N ASN A 158 2.16 39.11 25.20
CA ASN A 158 1.17 40.07 25.68
C ASN A 158 -0.16 39.42 26.05
N PHE A 159 -0.49 38.21 25.58
CA PHE A 159 -1.82 37.64 25.81
C PHE A 159 -2.16 37.44 27.29
N ALA A 160 -1.22 36.87 28.07
CA ALA A 160 -1.42 36.65 29.51
C ALA A 160 -1.69 37.97 30.27
N LYS A 161 -1.02 39.05 29.84
CA LYS A 161 -1.23 40.38 30.40
C LYS A 161 -2.69 40.78 30.23
N PHE A 162 -3.35 40.49 29.11
CA PHE A 162 -4.74 40.90 28.82
C PHE A 162 -5.80 39.91 29.32
N ALA A 163 -5.53 38.61 29.25
CA ALA A 163 -6.43 37.55 29.71
C ALA A 163 -6.60 37.56 31.23
N HIS A 164 -5.50 37.72 31.97
CA HIS A 164 -5.52 37.65 33.43
C HIS A 164 -5.23 39.01 34.06
N ARG A 165 -5.96 39.36 35.12
CA ARG A 165 -5.79 40.63 35.82
C ARG A 165 -5.72 40.45 37.34
N ARG A 166 -4.84 41.26 37.96
CA ARG A 166 -4.87 41.55 39.40
C ARG A 166 -5.56 42.89 39.65
N GLY A 167 -6.47 42.91 40.63
CA GLY A 167 -7.20 44.10 41.07
C GLY A 167 -8.58 44.22 40.44
N ALA A 168 -9.56 43.52 41.03
CA ALA A 168 -10.96 43.47 40.60
C ALA A 168 -11.69 44.83 40.63
N TRP A 169 -11.13 45.82 41.34
CA TRP A 169 -11.69 47.17 41.50
C TRP A 169 -11.36 48.13 40.36
N LYS A 170 -10.52 47.75 39.41
CA LYS A 170 -10.11 48.63 38.30
C LYS A 170 -11.11 48.52 37.13
N PRO A 171 -11.30 49.57 36.30
CA PRO A 171 -12.24 49.51 35.17
C PRO A 171 -11.82 48.47 34.11
N PRO A 172 -12.76 47.94 33.30
CA PRO A 172 -12.45 47.07 32.18
C PRO A 172 -11.41 47.67 31.23
N ARG A 173 -10.66 46.82 30.53
CA ARG A 173 -9.71 47.31 29.52
C ARG A 173 -10.46 47.69 28.27
N ARG A 174 -10.00 48.74 27.61
CA ARG A 174 -10.62 49.18 26.38
C ARG A 174 -10.33 48.16 25.29
N LYS A 175 -11.30 47.94 24.41
CA LYS A 175 -11.21 46.96 23.32
C LYS A 175 -10.06 47.31 22.37
N GLU A 176 -9.91 48.60 22.10
CA GLU A 176 -8.88 49.20 21.24
C GLU A 176 -7.47 48.89 21.75
N ASP A 177 -7.30 48.67 23.06
CA ASP A 177 -6.01 48.31 23.65
C ASP A 177 -5.53 46.89 23.23
N PHE A 178 -6.44 46.03 22.74
CA PHE A 178 -6.14 44.68 22.26
C PHE A 178 -6.39 44.48 20.75
N GLU A 179 -7.22 45.30 20.11
CA GLU A 179 -7.50 45.21 18.67
C GLU A 179 -6.23 45.22 17.81
N GLY A 180 -5.28 46.12 18.11
CA GLY A 180 -4.00 46.16 17.41
C GLY A 180 -3.17 44.88 17.59
N LEU A 181 -3.20 44.31 18.80
CA LEU A 181 -2.51 43.05 19.10
C LEU A 181 -3.17 41.85 18.42
N TRP A 182 -4.51 41.86 18.29
CA TRP A 182 -5.24 40.86 17.52
C TRP A 182 -4.87 40.94 16.04
N PHE A 183 -4.80 42.14 15.46
CA PHE A 183 -4.39 42.31 14.06
C PHE A 183 -2.98 41.77 13.81
N GLU A 184 -2.03 42.04 14.72
CA GLU A 184 -0.69 41.44 14.64
C GLU A 184 -0.74 39.91 14.75
N PHE A 185 -1.63 39.37 15.59
CA PHE A 185 -1.85 37.94 15.73
C PHE A 185 -2.47 37.31 14.48
N GLU A 186 -3.44 37.96 13.82
CA GLU A 186 -3.93 37.51 12.50
C GLU A 186 -2.79 37.46 11.48
N GLY A 187 -1.83 38.39 11.55
CA GLY A 187 -0.60 38.34 10.77
C GLY A 187 0.29 37.12 11.06
N VAL A 188 0.30 36.64 12.31
CA VAL A 188 0.98 35.39 12.69
C VAL A 188 0.20 34.18 12.18
N LEU A 189 -1.11 34.14 12.40
CA LEU A 189 -1.98 33.07 11.93
C LEU A 189 -1.91 32.93 10.40
N ALA A 190 -1.79 34.05 9.69
CA ALA A 190 -1.59 34.05 8.25
C ALA A 190 -0.24 33.41 7.84
N GLY A 191 0.84 33.67 8.59
CA GLY A 191 2.12 33.02 8.35
C GLY A 191 2.14 31.53 8.72
N LEU A 192 1.35 31.10 9.70
CA LEU A 192 1.28 29.70 10.13
C LEU A 192 0.31 28.85 9.31
N ALA A 193 -0.84 29.42 8.95
CA ALA A 193 -1.95 28.71 8.34
C ALA A 193 -2.58 29.48 7.18
N GLY A 194 -2.23 30.74 6.93
CA GLY A 194 -2.90 31.57 5.91
C GLY A 194 -2.52 31.30 4.46
N SER A 195 -1.83 30.19 4.14
CA SER A 195 -1.66 29.76 2.76
C SER A 195 -1.56 28.24 2.64
N TYR A 196 -1.89 27.71 1.46
CA TYR A 196 -1.70 26.30 1.14
C TYR A 196 -0.23 25.86 1.24
N LEU A 197 0.72 26.73 0.86
CA LEU A 197 2.15 26.44 0.95
C LEU A 197 2.59 26.25 2.41
N ASN A 198 2.08 27.07 3.33
CA ASN A 198 2.39 26.92 4.75
C ASN A 198 1.88 25.59 5.32
N LEU A 199 0.78 25.04 4.78
CA LEU A 199 0.30 23.71 5.14
C LEU A 199 1.19 22.60 4.58
N LEU A 200 1.76 22.77 3.38
CA LEU A 200 2.72 21.81 2.82
C LEU A 200 4.04 21.80 3.57
N ASP A 201 4.60 22.98 3.87
CA ASP A 201 5.81 23.11 4.70
C ASP A 201 5.64 22.42 6.06
N ARG A 202 4.41 22.43 6.60
CA ARG A 202 4.07 21.70 7.81
C ARG A 202 4.06 20.19 7.61
N LEU A 203 3.48 19.71 6.52
CA LEU A 203 3.51 18.27 6.21
C LEU A 203 4.94 17.78 6.03
N ASP A 204 5.81 18.55 5.37
CA ASP A 204 7.23 18.22 5.23
C ASP A 204 7.91 18.03 6.58
N ARG A 205 7.65 18.91 7.55
CA ARG A 205 8.18 18.78 8.92
C ARG A 205 7.64 17.56 9.66
N ILE A 206 6.36 17.22 9.47
CA ILE A 206 5.79 16.02 10.08
C ILE A 206 6.42 14.76 9.47
N CYS A 207 6.70 14.76 8.16
CA CYS A 207 7.35 13.64 7.48
C CYS A 207 8.76 13.34 8.00
N THR A 208 9.49 14.36 8.46
CA THR A 208 10.86 14.20 9.00
C THR A 208 10.91 13.95 10.50
N ALA A 209 9.81 14.18 11.22
CA ALA A 209 9.76 14.04 12.67
C ALA A 209 9.27 12.65 13.13
N GLU A 210 9.58 12.29 14.36
CA GLU A 210 9.04 11.09 15.01
C GLU A 210 7.52 11.22 15.28
N PRO A 211 6.75 10.13 15.17
CA PRO A 211 5.32 10.13 15.44
C PRO A 211 5.03 10.34 16.93
N ASN A 212 4.07 11.22 17.23
CA ASN A 212 3.50 11.36 18.57
C ASN A 212 1.97 11.50 18.49
N LYS A 213 1.31 11.43 19.64
CA LYS A 213 -0.16 11.48 19.73
C LYS A 213 -0.75 12.76 19.10
N ARG A 214 -0.07 13.90 19.25
CA ARG A 214 -0.56 15.21 18.80
C ARG A 214 -0.47 15.34 17.27
N ARG A 215 0.68 15.00 16.69
CA ARG A 215 0.90 14.96 15.24
C ARG A 215 -0.08 14.01 14.56
N ARG A 216 -0.23 12.82 15.12
CA ARG A 216 -1.20 11.82 14.66
C ARG A 216 -2.64 12.36 14.66
N GLY A 217 -3.06 12.97 15.76
CA GLY A 217 -4.40 13.58 15.86
C GLY A 217 -4.64 14.70 14.83
N ALA A 218 -3.60 15.45 14.45
CA ALA A 218 -3.70 16.49 13.44
C ALA A 218 -3.79 15.94 12.00
N LEU A 219 -3.29 14.72 11.73
CA LEU A 219 -3.30 14.15 10.38
C LEU A 219 -4.71 14.00 9.81
N CYS A 220 -5.71 13.64 10.62
CA CYS A 220 -7.08 13.48 10.15
C CYS A 220 -7.62 14.76 9.48
N ASN A 221 -7.27 15.93 10.01
CA ASN A 221 -7.69 17.22 9.44
C ASN A 221 -6.74 17.69 8.33
N LEU A 222 -5.43 17.55 8.53
CA LEU A 222 -4.41 18.01 7.58
C LEU A 222 -4.50 17.23 6.26
N LEU A 223 -4.89 15.97 6.32
CA LEU A 223 -5.00 15.06 5.19
C LEU A 223 -6.45 14.90 4.71
N GLU A 224 -7.34 15.86 4.99
CA GLU A 224 -8.73 15.82 4.52
C GLU A 224 -8.81 15.88 2.98
N SER A 225 -7.90 16.60 2.32
CA SER A 225 -7.87 16.68 0.85
C SER A 225 -6.98 15.61 0.23
N GLU A 226 -7.38 15.08 -0.92
CA GLU A 226 -6.62 14.06 -1.65
C GLU A 226 -5.22 14.54 -2.03
N ALA A 227 -5.08 15.80 -2.47
CA ALA A 227 -3.78 16.39 -2.78
C ALA A 227 -2.82 16.39 -1.58
N ARG A 228 -3.31 16.68 -0.37
CA ARG A 228 -2.49 16.66 0.85
C ARG A 228 -2.16 15.24 1.30
N ARG A 229 -3.10 14.30 1.16
CA ARG A 229 -2.82 12.86 1.36
C ARG A 229 -1.70 12.38 0.46
N GLY A 230 -1.83 12.63 -0.84
CA GLY A 230 -0.83 12.24 -1.83
C GLY A 230 0.52 12.87 -1.54
N TYR A 231 0.55 14.17 -1.24
CA TYR A 231 1.77 14.87 -0.87
C TYR A 231 2.44 14.25 0.36
N PHE A 232 1.72 14.15 1.49
CA PHE A 232 2.26 13.63 2.74
C PHE A 232 2.82 12.21 2.58
N PHE A 233 2.02 11.27 2.09
CA PHE A 233 2.47 9.89 1.97
C PHE A 233 3.58 9.74 0.94
N SER A 234 3.60 10.53 -0.13
CA SER A 234 4.72 10.49 -1.10
C SER A 234 6.06 10.92 -0.51
N LYS A 235 6.04 11.77 0.54
CA LYS A 235 7.21 12.32 1.21
C LYS A 235 7.61 11.54 2.46
N LEU A 236 6.67 10.83 3.08
CA LEU A 236 6.93 10.07 4.30
C LEU A 236 7.83 8.87 3.99
N GLU A 237 9.02 8.82 4.58
CA GLU A 237 10.00 7.73 4.38
C GLU A 237 10.31 6.96 5.68
N SER A 238 10.18 7.61 6.84
CA SER A 238 10.53 7.00 8.12
C SER A 238 9.67 5.77 8.45
N LEU A 239 10.32 4.68 8.87
CA LEU A 239 9.66 3.47 9.36
C LEU A 239 8.91 3.66 10.67
N ALA A 240 9.31 4.65 11.48
CA ALA A 240 8.72 4.89 12.80
C ALA A 240 7.20 5.13 12.73
N TRP A 241 6.71 5.63 11.59
CA TRP A 241 5.30 5.91 11.34
C TRP A 241 4.45 4.68 11.00
N LEU A 242 5.05 3.54 10.62
CA LEU A 242 4.30 2.38 10.15
C LEU A 242 3.36 1.82 11.24
N GLU A 243 3.88 1.56 12.45
CA GLU A 243 3.06 1.02 13.54
C GLU A 243 2.02 2.03 14.06
N PRO A 244 2.37 3.30 14.32
CA PRO A 244 1.38 4.29 14.74
C PRO A 244 0.27 4.55 13.72
N LEU A 245 0.59 4.63 12.42
CA LEU A 245 -0.42 4.79 11.37
C LEU A 245 -1.31 3.55 11.25
N LYS A 246 -0.76 2.36 11.44
CA LYS A 246 -1.56 1.14 11.52
C LYS A 246 -2.52 1.19 12.71
N ALA A 247 -2.05 1.59 13.89
CA ALA A 247 -2.87 1.66 15.09
C ALA A 247 -4.01 2.69 14.97
N ASP A 248 -3.80 3.73 14.16
CA ASP A 248 -4.81 4.76 13.85
C ASP A 248 -5.74 4.37 12.67
N GLY A 249 -5.57 3.18 12.07
CA GLY A 249 -6.48 2.64 11.05
C GLY A 249 -6.23 3.14 9.61
N TRP A 250 -5.11 3.80 9.33
CA TRP A 250 -4.82 4.35 7.99
C TRP A 250 -4.69 3.29 6.88
N PHE A 251 -4.44 2.04 7.28
CA PHE A 251 -4.29 0.88 6.38
C PHE A 251 -5.49 -0.07 6.44
N ASP A 252 -6.57 0.34 7.11
CA ASP A 252 -7.78 -0.47 7.22
C ASP A 252 -8.47 -0.53 5.84
N PRO A 253 -8.84 -1.73 5.35
CA PRO A 253 -9.43 -1.92 4.03
C PRO A 253 -10.70 -1.11 3.73
N GLU A 254 -11.41 -0.66 4.76
CA GLU A 254 -12.54 0.27 4.67
C GLU A 254 -12.15 1.59 4.00
N HIS A 255 -10.85 1.93 3.99
CA HIS A 255 -10.29 3.10 3.30
C HIS A 255 -9.82 2.80 1.87
N ASN A 256 -9.94 1.56 1.38
CA ASN A 256 -9.59 1.22 0.01
C ASN A 256 -10.50 1.98 -0.97
N PRO A 257 -9.96 2.87 -1.81
CA PRO A 257 -10.77 3.67 -2.70
C PRO A 257 -11.41 2.80 -3.79
N ALA A 258 -12.74 2.85 -3.88
CA ALA A 258 -13.46 2.25 -4.99
C ALA A 258 -13.22 3.05 -6.30
N PRO A 259 -13.24 2.39 -7.46
CA PRO A 259 -13.32 3.03 -8.78
C PRO A 259 -14.48 4.02 -8.83
N GLN A 260 -14.22 5.21 -9.37
CA GLN A 260 -15.18 6.30 -9.45
C GLN A 260 -15.48 6.63 -10.90
N GLU A 261 -16.75 6.65 -11.28
CA GLU A 261 -17.16 7.11 -12.60
C GLU A 261 -16.99 8.64 -12.71
N ASP A 262 -16.49 9.11 -13.84
CA ASP A 262 -16.36 10.53 -14.11
C ASP A 262 -17.77 11.12 -14.34
N PRO A 263 -18.23 12.08 -13.52
CA PRO A 263 -19.58 12.63 -13.63
C PRO A 263 -19.81 13.37 -14.95
N ASP A 264 -18.75 13.88 -15.57
CA ASP A 264 -18.81 14.63 -16.82
C ASP A 264 -18.65 13.71 -18.05
N GLN A 265 -18.20 12.46 -17.86
CA GLN A 265 -17.96 11.48 -18.92
C GLN A 265 -18.44 10.07 -18.53
N PRO A 266 -19.76 9.80 -18.61
CA PRO A 266 -20.33 8.49 -18.32
C PRO A 266 -19.63 7.36 -19.10
N GLY A 267 -19.31 6.27 -18.41
CA GLY A 267 -18.53 5.14 -18.92
C GLY A 267 -17.01 5.30 -18.75
N THR A 268 -16.51 6.47 -18.36
CA THR A 268 -15.09 6.68 -18.03
C THR A 268 -14.91 6.58 -16.52
N PHE A 269 -13.94 5.78 -16.08
CA PHE A 269 -13.69 5.55 -14.66
C PHE A 269 -12.28 6.03 -14.28
N ARG A 270 -12.19 6.62 -13.09
CA ARG A 270 -10.93 6.94 -12.42
C ARG A 270 -10.71 5.90 -11.33
N LEU A 271 -9.47 5.43 -11.21
CA LEU A 271 -9.00 4.59 -10.11
C LEU A 271 -8.25 5.46 -9.10
N PRO A 272 -8.87 5.88 -7.99
CA PRO A 272 -8.19 6.72 -7.01
C PRO A 272 -7.06 5.93 -6.33
N THR A 273 -6.07 6.65 -5.83
CA THR A 273 -4.89 6.05 -5.20
C THR A 273 -5.07 5.96 -3.70
N TRP A 274 -4.77 4.79 -3.13
CA TRP A 274 -4.63 4.63 -1.69
C TRP A 274 -3.22 5.01 -1.24
N HIS A 275 -2.97 6.31 -1.08
CA HIS A 275 -1.63 6.84 -0.80
C HIS A 275 -0.98 6.27 0.47
N ALA A 276 -1.78 5.90 1.48
CA ALA A 276 -1.27 5.24 2.67
C ALA A 276 -0.64 3.87 2.34
N LEU A 277 -1.24 3.10 1.44
CA LEU A 277 -0.70 1.81 1.01
C LEU A 277 0.55 1.97 0.13
N GLU A 278 0.66 3.04 -0.65
CA GLU A 278 1.90 3.39 -1.39
C GLU A 278 3.08 3.61 -0.46
N TYR A 279 2.85 4.27 0.68
CA TYR A 279 3.85 4.38 1.72
C TYR A 279 4.26 3.00 2.26
N VAL A 280 3.31 2.13 2.59
CA VAL A 280 3.60 0.76 3.06
C VAL A 280 4.42 -0.01 2.03
N ALA A 281 4.03 0.01 0.75
CA ALA A 281 4.76 -0.66 -0.33
C ALA A 281 6.21 -0.17 -0.44
N ARG A 282 6.44 1.13 -0.32
CA ARG A 282 7.80 1.68 -0.34
C ARG A 282 8.63 1.25 0.86
N VAL A 283 8.13 1.43 2.08
CA VAL A 283 8.89 1.10 3.29
C VAL A 283 9.01 -0.41 3.53
N SER A 284 8.18 -1.23 2.88
CA SER A 284 8.28 -2.69 2.94
C SER A 284 9.60 -3.25 2.39
N THR A 285 10.33 -2.47 1.59
CA THR A 285 11.65 -2.83 1.07
C THR A 285 12.78 -2.60 2.09
N HIS A 286 12.52 -1.91 3.20
CA HIS A 286 13.53 -1.61 4.21
C HIS A 286 13.86 -2.86 5.04
N PRO A 287 15.14 -3.21 5.28
CA PRO A 287 15.53 -4.44 5.99
C PRO A 287 14.96 -4.58 7.39
N GLU A 288 14.80 -3.46 8.10
CA GLU A 288 14.31 -3.42 9.49
C GLU A 288 12.78 -3.33 9.60
N VAL A 289 12.05 -3.41 8.49
CA VAL A 289 10.60 -3.28 8.51
C VAL A 289 9.96 -4.40 9.37
N PRO A 290 9.01 -4.07 10.26
CA PRO A 290 8.29 -5.09 11.02
C PRO A 290 7.42 -5.98 10.12
N VAL A 291 7.97 -7.11 9.66
CA VAL A 291 7.30 -8.06 8.73
C VAL A 291 5.91 -8.48 9.23
N GLY A 292 5.73 -8.66 10.53
CA GLY A 292 4.43 -9.01 11.12
C GLY A 292 3.34 -7.96 10.85
N ILE A 293 3.72 -6.67 10.81
CA ILE A 293 2.79 -5.58 10.48
C ILE A 293 2.38 -5.65 9.01
N LEU A 294 3.34 -5.88 8.10
CA LEU A 294 3.08 -6.03 6.67
C LEU A 294 2.13 -7.19 6.37
N VAL A 295 2.38 -8.35 6.97
CA VAL A 295 1.51 -9.54 6.85
C VAL A 295 0.10 -9.23 7.33
N ASN A 296 -0.04 -8.51 8.44
CA ASN A 296 -1.36 -8.13 8.96
C ASN A 296 -2.10 -7.19 7.99
N ILE A 297 -1.43 -6.17 7.45
CA ILE A 297 -2.03 -5.24 6.48
C ILE A 297 -2.49 -6.00 5.23
N VAL A 298 -1.61 -6.80 4.63
CA VAL A 298 -1.91 -7.59 3.44
C VAL A 298 -3.09 -8.55 3.68
N ASN A 299 -3.08 -9.28 4.80
CA ASN A 299 -4.15 -10.23 5.10
C ASN A 299 -5.48 -9.51 5.34
N SER A 300 -5.48 -8.36 6.02
CA SER A 300 -6.68 -7.54 6.16
C SER A 300 -7.26 -7.15 4.79
N ILE A 301 -6.43 -6.71 3.85
CA ILE A 301 -6.87 -6.36 2.49
C ILE A 301 -7.44 -7.57 1.75
N ILE A 302 -6.75 -8.73 1.81
CA ILE A 302 -7.17 -9.96 1.13
C ILE A 302 -8.51 -10.49 1.66
N HIS A 303 -8.74 -10.40 2.97
CA HIS A 303 -9.92 -10.95 3.63
C HIS A 303 -11.11 -9.98 3.70
N HIS A 304 -10.91 -8.71 3.35
CA HIS A 304 -11.97 -7.72 3.43
C HIS A 304 -13.02 -7.91 2.34
N ILE A 305 -14.28 -7.87 2.77
CA ILE A 305 -15.48 -7.83 1.94
C ILE A 305 -16.33 -6.65 2.41
N ASP A 306 -16.96 -5.96 1.47
CA ASP A 306 -17.86 -4.86 1.75
C ASP A 306 -19.20 -5.36 2.31
N GLU A 307 -20.09 -4.42 2.66
CA GLU A 307 -21.43 -4.71 3.17
C GLU A 307 -22.30 -5.55 2.21
N ASN A 308 -21.95 -5.56 0.92
CA ASN A 308 -22.63 -6.34 -0.12
C ASN A 308 -21.99 -7.71 -0.36
N GLY A 309 -20.97 -8.08 0.44
CA GLY A 309 -20.21 -9.32 0.28
C GLY A 309 -19.24 -9.32 -0.90
N ASN A 310 -18.92 -8.15 -1.45
CA ASN A 310 -18.02 -7.99 -2.59
C ASN A 310 -16.66 -7.46 -2.16
N ARG A 311 -15.64 -7.82 -2.93
CA ARG A 311 -14.32 -7.18 -2.82
C ARG A 311 -14.37 -5.78 -3.43
N ILE A 312 -13.72 -4.81 -2.78
CA ILE A 312 -13.45 -3.51 -3.38
C ILE A 312 -12.29 -3.65 -4.39
N GLU A 313 -12.63 -3.80 -5.67
CA GLU A 313 -11.64 -3.93 -6.75
C GLU A 313 -10.95 -2.60 -7.06
N ASN A 314 -9.62 -2.55 -7.00
CA ASN A 314 -8.82 -1.42 -7.46
C ASN A 314 -7.42 -1.93 -7.87
N ASP A 315 -7.09 -1.83 -9.16
CA ASP A 315 -5.83 -2.36 -9.72
C ASP A 315 -4.57 -1.73 -9.08
N ARG A 316 -4.65 -0.47 -8.63
CA ARG A 316 -3.55 0.18 -7.90
C ARG A 316 -3.37 -0.41 -6.51
N THR A 317 -4.47 -0.64 -5.80
CA THR A 317 -4.44 -1.33 -4.49
C THR A 317 -3.92 -2.75 -4.65
N ASP A 318 -4.34 -3.46 -5.71
CA ASP A 318 -3.87 -4.80 -6.02
C ASP A 318 -2.37 -4.83 -6.29
N LEU A 319 -1.88 -3.93 -7.14
CA LEU A 319 -0.45 -3.80 -7.43
C LEU A 319 0.36 -3.57 -6.15
N HIS A 320 -0.03 -2.60 -5.32
CA HIS A 320 0.73 -2.29 -4.10
C HIS A 320 0.65 -3.41 -3.07
N THR A 321 -0.49 -4.11 -2.98
CA THR A 321 -0.62 -5.30 -2.13
C THR A 321 0.32 -6.41 -2.60
N ILE A 322 0.41 -6.67 -3.91
CA ILE A 322 1.32 -7.66 -4.50
C ILE A 322 2.78 -7.26 -4.31
N LYS A 323 3.11 -5.98 -4.44
CA LYS A 323 4.47 -5.46 -4.13
C LYS A 323 4.86 -5.73 -2.69
N ILE A 324 3.96 -5.45 -1.74
CA ILE A 324 4.20 -5.76 -0.32
C ILE A 324 4.40 -7.26 -0.13
N ILE A 325 3.56 -8.11 -0.75
CA ILE A 325 3.75 -9.58 -0.74
C ILE A 325 5.14 -9.96 -1.26
N GLY A 326 5.60 -9.33 -2.35
CA GLY A 326 6.93 -9.53 -2.93
C GLY A 326 8.08 -9.21 -1.99
N THR A 327 7.88 -8.38 -0.96
CA THR A 327 8.91 -8.09 0.05
C THR A 327 8.95 -9.10 1.20
N LEU A 328 7.87 -9.86 1.43
CA LEU A 328 7.77 -10.76 2.57
C LEU A 328 8.80 -11.90 2.49
N PRO A 329 9.36 -12.36 3.63
CA PRO A 329 10.12 -13.61 3.67
C PRO A 329 9.30 -14.80 3.18
N ILE A 330 9.96 -15.77 2.54
CA ILE A 330 9.28 -16.94 1.92
C ILE A 330 8.47 -17.75 2.94
N ASP A 331 8.96 -17.91 4.16
CA ASP A 331 8.27 -18.61 5.27
C ASP A 331 6.98 -17.89 5.73
N ARG A 332 6.78 -16.64 5.30
CA ARG A 332 5.58 -15.84 5.59
C ARG A 332 4.58 -15.84 4.44
N LEU A 333 4.96 -16.31 3.26
CA LEU A 333 4.05 -16.48 2.14
C LEU A 333 3.13 -17.69 2.36
N LYS A 334 1.86 -17.52 2.00
CA LYS A 334 0.80 -18.53 2.16
C LYS A 334 0.01 -18.68 0.86
N PRO A 335 -0.69 -19.80 0.65
CA PRO A 335 -1.51 -20.01 -0.54
C PRO A 335 -2.49 -18.86 -0.82
N GLN A 336 -3.09 -18.25 0.22
CA GLN A 336 -4.00 -17.12 0.06
C GLN A 336 -3.37 -15.90 -0.63
N HIS A 337 -2.06 -15.68 -0.45
CA HIS A 337 -1.34 -14.58 -1.12
C HIS A 337 -1.24 -14.84 -2.62
N ILE A 338 -1.04 -16.09 -3.02
CA ILE A 338 -1.00 -16.52 -4.42
C ILE A 338 -2.39 -16.50 -5.03
N THR A 339 -3.41 -16.99 -4.30
CA THR A 339 -4.81 -16.93 -4.74
C THR A 339 -5.26 -15.49 -5.00
N PHE A 340 -4.85 -14.54 -4.15
CA PHE A 340 -5.14 -13.12 -4.35
C PHE A 340 -4.59 -12.57 -5.69
N MET A 341 -3.42 -13.04 -6.15
CA MET A 341 -2.87 -12.64 -7.46
C MET A 341 -3.79 -13.08 -8.60
N GLY A 342 -4.38 -14.28 -8.50
CA GLY A 342 -5.39 -14.73 -9.45
C GLY A 342 -6.67 -13.89 -9.41
N THR A 343 -7.09 -13.47 -8.23
CA THR A 343 -8.21 -12.51 -8.07
C THR A 343 -7.89 -11.16 -8.71
N ALA A 344 -6.69 -10.63 -8.51
CA ALA A 344 -6.24 -9.36 -9.10
C ALA A 344 -6.17 -9.44 -10.64
N LEU A 345 -5.63 -10.53 -11.19
CA LEU A 345 -5.55 -10.76 -12.64
C LEU A 345 -6.92 -10.85 -13.33
N LYS A 346 -7.98 -11.21 -12.58
CA LYS A 346 -9.36 -11.27 -13.05
C LYS A 346 -10.13 -9.96 -12.86
N SER A 347 -9.52 -8.94 -12.26
CA SER A 347 -10.21 -7.67 -12.03
C SER A 347 -10.61 -7.04 -13.35
N LYS A 348 -11.82 -6.45 -13.38
CA LYS A 348 -12.32 -5.70 -14.53
C LYS A 348 -11.55 -4.39 -14.77
N TRP A 349 -10.78 -3.94 -13.77
CA TRP A 349 -10.03 -2.68 -13.78
C TRP A 349 -8.53 -2.87 -14.05
N LYS A 350 -8.11 -4.06 -14.49
CA LYS A 350 -6.71 -4.39 -14.66
C LYS A 350 -6.04 -3.55 -15.76
N TYR A 351 -4.88 -2.94 -15.46
CA TYR A 351 -4.08 -2.16 -16.42
C TYR A 351 -2.69 -2.74 -16.74
N GLY A 352 -2.42 -4.00 -16.37
CA GLY A 352 -1.23 -4.74 -16.80
C GLY A 352 0.00 -4.63 -15.89
N ALA A 353 0.02 -3.69 -14.94
CA ALA A 353 1.12 -3.56 -13.98
C ALA A 353 1.19 -4.74 -13.00
N VAL A 354 0.03 -5.29 -12.63
CA VAL A 354 -0.08 -6.53 -11.84
C VAL A 354 0.60 -7.70 -12.55
N ASP A 355 0.36 -7.85 -13.85
CA ASP A 355 0.93 -8.90 -14.69
C ASP A 355 2.47 -8.84 -14.67
N GLN A 356 3.04 -7.64 -14.79
CA GLN A 356 4.48 -7.41 -14.71
C GLN A 356 5.04 -7.82 -13.34
N GLU A 357 4.43 -7.34 -12.25
CA GLU A 357 4.90 -7.61 -10.89
C GLU A 357 4.88 -9.12 -10.58
N ILE A 358 3.85 -9.83 -11.04
CA ILE A 358 3.76 -11.29 -10.90
C ILE A 358 4.90 -11.99 -11.64
N GLY A 359 5.12 -11.64 -12.91
CA GLY A 359 6.12 -12.31 -13.76
C GLY A 359 7.56 -11.98 -13.38
N GLN A 360 7.84 -10.73 -12.97
CA GLN A 360 9.21 -10.24 -12.77
C GLN A 360 9.67 -10.22 -11.32
N THR A 361 8.75 -10.19 -10.35
CA THR A 361 9.11 -10.13 -8.92
C THR A 361 8.66 -11.38 -8.19
N ILE A 362 7.38 -11.74 -8.30
CA ILE A 362 6.81 -12.82 -7.48
C ILE A 362 7.30 -14.18 -7.94
N LEU A 363 7.18 -14.50 -9.23
CA LEU A 363 7.60 -15.81 -9.73
C LEU A 363 9.09 -16.08 -9.41
N PRO A 364 10.05 -15.18 -9.73
CA PRO A 364 11.46 -15.41 -9.39
C PRO A 364 11.67 -15.61 -7.90
N LYS A 365 11.01 -14.80 -7.05
CA LYS A 365 11.10 -14.94 -5.59
C LYS A 365 10.67 -16.34 -5.12
N LEU A 366 9.56 -16.87 -5.63
CA LEU A 366 9.09 -18.21 -5.26
C LEU A 366 10.07 -19.31 -5.71
N LEU A 367 10.67 -19.13 -6.88
CA LEU A 367 11.64 -20.07 -7.44
C LEU A 367 12.97 -20.03 -6.67
N ASP A 368 13.55 -18.84 -6.46
CA ASP A 368 14.79 -18.62 -5.71
C ASP A 368 14.65 -19.06 -4.24
N GLY A 369 13.45 -18.87 -3.68
CA GLY A 369 13.08 -19.32 -2.35
C GLY A 369 12.84 -20.83 -2.23
N GLY A 370 12.86 -21.58 -3.34
CA GLY A 370 12.57 -23.01 -3.37
C GLY A 370 11.15 -23.39 -2.96
N SER A 371 10.19 -22.46 -3.03
CA SER A 371 8.81 -22.67 -2.58
C SER A 371 7.97 -23.36 -3.65
N ARG A 372 8.23 -24.65 -3.83
CA ARG A 372 7.63 -25.49 -4.88
C ARG A 372 6.09 -25.43 -4.93
N GLU A 373 5.42 -25.56 -3.78
CA GLU A 373 3.95 -25.58 -3.74
C GLU A 373 3.33 -24.24 -4.18
N LEU A 374 3.91 -23.12 -3.72
CA LEU A 374 3.44 -21.79 -4.10
C LEU A 374 3.77 -21.50 -5.57
N ALA A 375 4.94 -21.91 -6.07
CA ALA A 375 5.32 -21.77 -7.46
C ALA A 375 4.37 -22.54 -8.40
N LEU A 376 4.01 -23.79 -8.05
CA LEU A 376 3.02 -24.57 -8.80
C LEU A 376 1.64 -23.91 -8.78
N THR A 377 1.23 -23.37 -7.64
CA THR A 377 -0.05 -22.65 -7.51
C THR A 377 -0.06 -21.40 -8.40
N LEU A 378 1.04 -20.63 -8.40
CA LEU A 378 1.16 -19.44 -9.25
C LEU A 378 1.18 -19.81 -10.74
N LEU A 379 1.89 -20.88 -11.11
CA LEU A 379 1.93 -21.38 -12.49
C LEU A 379 0.53 -21.77 -13.01
N GLN A 380 -0.30 -22.39 -12.16
CA GLN A 380 -1.70 -22.67 -12.49
C GLN A 380 -2.51 -21.40 -12.76
N ILE A 381 -2.31 -20.35 -11.96
CA ILE A 381 -2.96 -19.05 -12.15
C ILE A 381 -2.48 -18.38 -13.44
N MET A 382 -1.18 -18.44 -13.73
CA MET A 382 -0.59 -17.86 -14.95
C MET A 382 -1.10 -18.52 -16.23
N PHE A 383 -1.45 -19.81 -16.20
CA PHE A 383 -2.07 -20.51 -17.34
C PHE A 383 -3.60 -20.44 -17.39
N GLU A 384 -4.24 -19.85 -16.38
CA GLU A 384 -5.68 -19.69 -16.40
C GLU A 384 -6.10 -18.80 -17.57
N VAL A 385 -7.20 -19.16 -18.21
CA VAL A 385 -7.70 -18.48 -19.41
C VAL A 385 -9.09 -17.90 -19.19
N SER A 386 -9.37 -16.79 -19.87
CA SER A 386 -10.72 -16.25 -20.04
C SER A 386 -11.15 -16.35 -21.51
N SER A 387 -12.46 -16.42 -21.73
CA SER A 387 -13.05 -16.32 -23.06
C SER A 387 -13.60 -14.91 -23.24
N VAL A 388 -12.98 -14.14 -24.12
CA VAL A 388 -13.43 -12.78 -24.47
C VAL A 388 -13.74 -12.79 -25.96
N GLU A 389 -14.99 -12.50 -26.32
CA GLU A 389 -15.47 -12.50 -27.71
C GLU A 389 -15.23 -13.83 -28.46
N GLY A 390 -15.30 -14.96 -27.74
CA GLY A 390 -15.06 -16.30 -28.30
C GLY A 390 -13.59 -16.63 -28.54
N ARG A 391 -12.65 -15.75 -28.16
CA ARG A 391 -11.21 -16.02 -28.17
C ARG A 391 -10.74 -16.37 -26.77
N ILE A 392 -10.04 -17.51 -26.65
CA ILE A 392 -9.41 -17.94 -25.42
C ILE A 392 -8.09 -17.20 -25.26
N ARG A 393 -7.90 -16.52 -24.13
CA ARG A 393 -6.67 -15.80 -23.81
C ARG A 393 -6.27 -16.04 -22.36
N PRO A 394 -4.97 -16.07 -22.04
CA PRO A 394 -4.53 -16.12 -20.65
C PRO A 394 -5.04 -14.89 -19.88
N ILE A 395 -5.33 -15.06 -18.59
CA ILE A 395 -5.75 -13.95 -17.72
C ILE A 395 -4.58 -13.00 -17.43
N ILE A 396 -3.34 -13.50 -17.48
CA ILE A 396 -2.12 -12.69 -17.53
C ILE A 396 -1.82 -12.32 -18.98
N SER A 397 -1.21 -11.15 -19.22
CA SER A 397 -0.85 -10.74 -20.58
C SER A 397 0.12 -11.74 -21.23
N GLU A 398 -0.07 -12.02 -22.53
CA GLU A 398 0.78 -12.94 -23.29
C GLU A 398 2.25 -12.52 -23.25
N HIS A 399 2.52 -11.21 -23.29
CA HIS A 399 3.88 -10.68 -23.19
C HIS A 399 4.57 -11.02 -21.86
N TRP A 400 3.88 -10.83 -20.73
CA TRP A 400 4.47 -11.09 -19.41
C TRP A 400 4.55 -12.60 -19.11
N LEU A 401 3.61 -13.38 -19.63
CA LEU A 401 3.71 -14.84 -19.59
C LEU A 401 4.93 -15.33 -20.39
N GLU A 402 5.08 -14.85 -21.62
CA GLU A 402 6.23 -15.20 -22.47
C GLU A 402 7.56 -14.84 -21.81
N ASP A 403 7.69 -13.60 -21.29
CA ASP A 403 8.89 -13.12 -20.61
C ASP A 403 9.24 -14.01 -19.41
N ALA A 404 8.25 -14.32 -18.57
CA ALA A 404 8.42 -15.15 -17.39
C ALA A 404 8.85 -16.59 -17.74
N LEU A 405 8.17 -17.23 -18.69
CA LEU A 405 8.48 -18.62 -19.07
C LEU A 405 9.84 -18.73 -19.77
N LYS A 406 10.20 -17.76 -20.63
CA LYS A 406 11.51 -17.72 -21.29
C LYS A 406 12.65 -17.55 -20.30
N LYS A 407 12.50 -16.66 -19.31
CA LYS A 407 13.56 -16.38 -18.32
C LYS A 407 13.71 -17.48 -17.28
N HIS A 408 12.60 -18.11 -16.87
CA HIS A 408 12.58 -18.98 -15.70
C HIS A 408 12.25 -20.45 -16.01
N GLY A 409 12.06 -20.83 -17.28
CA GLY A 409 11.64 -22.19 -17.68
C GLY A 409 12.53 -23.31 -17.13
N GLU A 410 13.85 -23.16 -17.16
CA GLU A 410 14.80 -24.14 -16.61
C GLU A 410 14.69 -24.27 -15.08
N VAL A 411 14.53 -23.14 -14.38
CA VAL A 411 14.36 -23.14 -12.92
C VAL A 411 13.00 -23.75 -12.53
N ILE A 412 11.96 -23.50 -13.32
CA ILE A 412 10.66 -24.15 -13.13
C ILE A 412 10.77 -25.66 -13.35
N ALA A 413 11.46 -26.11 -14.40
CA ALA A 413 11.66 -27.53 -14.66
C ALA A 413 12.40 -28.22 -13.51
N SER A 414 13.51 -27.64 -13.05
CA SER A 414 14.31 -28.22 -11.97
C SER A 414 13.59 -28.23 -10.61
N LEU A 415 12.83 -27.18 -10.27
CA LEU A 415 12.13 -27.10 -8.98
C LEU A 415 10.80 -27.88 -8.97
N CYS A 416 10.03 -27.77 -10.05
CA CYS A 416 8.65 -28.25 -10.10
C CYS A 416 8.49 -29.56 -10.89
N GLY A 417 9.42 -29.88 -11.80
CA GLY A 417 9.49 -31.13 -12.55
C GLY A 417 8.18 -31.53 -13.22
N VAL A 418 7.87 -32.83 -13.11
CA VAL A 418 6.69 -33.48 -13.67
C VAL A 418 5.37 -32.77 -13.33
N GLU A 419 5.25 -32.12 -12.18
CA GLU A 419 4.02 -31.40 -11.79
C GLU A 419 3.81 -30.12 -12.60
N ALA A 420 4.87 -29.40 -12.95
CA ALA A 420 4.76 -28.28 -13.91
C ALA A 420 4.32 -28.80 -15.29
N THR A 421 4.88 -29.94 -15.72
CA THR A 421 4.51 -30.61 -16.97
C THR A 421 3.04 -31.00 -16.99
N LYS A 422 2.52 -31.55 -15.88
CA LYS A 422 1.10 -31.89 -15.72
C LYS A 422 0.19 -30.66 -15.83
N ILE A 423 0.59 -29.51 -15.25
CA ILE A 423 -0.16 -28.25 -15.36
C ILE A 423 -0.22 -27.81 -16.83
N ALA A 424 0.92 -27.77 -17.51
CA ALA A 424 1.01 -27.33 -18.89
C ALA A 424 0.25 -28.28 -19.86
N LEU A 425 0.38 -29.60 -19.67
CA LEU A 425 -0.39 -30.60 -20.43
C LEU A 425 -1.90 -30.49 -20.20
N LYS A 426 -2.33 -30.24 -18.95
CA LYS A 426 -3.75 -30.00 -18.65
C LYS A 426 -4.27 -28.78 -19.44
N GLN A 427 -3.45 -27.74 -19.55
CA GLN A 427 -3.80 -26.55 -20.32
C GLN A 427 -3.90 -26.86 -21.83
N ILE A 428 -2.96 -27.62 -22.39
CA ILE A 428 -3.02 -28.08 -23.79
C ILE A 428 -4.30 -28.88 -24.05
N LYS A 429 -4.65 -29.81 -23.15
CA LYS A 429 -5.88 -30.61 -23.26
C LYS A 429 -7.14 -29.75 -23.20
N ALA A 430 -7.17 -28.75 -22.32
CA ALA A 430 -8.29 -27.82 -22.23
C ALA A 430 -8.47 -26.99 -23.52
N LEU A 431 -7.36 -26.50 -24.08
CA LEU A 431 -7.36 -25.76 -25.35
C LEU A 431 -7.82 -26.64 -26.53
N ALA A 432 -7.28 -27.87 -26.64
CA ALA A 432 -7.68 -28.85 -27.64
C ALA A 432 -9.17 -29.22 -27.58
N ALA A 433 -9.71 -29.34 -26.37
CA ALA A 433 -11.13 -29.66 -26.16
C ALA A 433 -12.05 -28.49 -26.53
N ALA A 434 -11.58 -27.25 -26.38
CA ALA A 434 -12.34 -26.06 -26.73
C ALA A 434 -12.39 -25.82 -28.24
N ASP A 435 -11.30 -26.09 -28.96
CA ASP A 435 -11.25 -26.03 -30.41
C ASP A 435 -10.23 -27.04 -30.99
N ARG A 436 -10.74 -27.99 -31.80
CA ARG A 436 -9.93 -29.04 -32.41
C ARG A 436 -8.86 -28.53 -33.39
N PHE A 437 -8.98 -27.30 -33.86
CA PHE A 437 -8.03 -26.69 -34.80
C PHE A 437 -7.00 -25.78 -34.13
N THR A 438 -7.06 -25.62 -32.81
CA THR A 438 -6.23 -24.67 -32.04
C THR A 438 -4.73 -24.81 -32.29
N PHE A 439 -4.25 -26.02 -32.60
CA PHE A 439 -2.83 -26.32 -32.80
C PHE A 439 -2.44 -26.57 -34.26
N GLN A 440 -3.36 -26.38 -35.23
CA GLN A 440 -3.14 -26.74 -36.64
C GLN A 440 -1.95 -25.99 -37.27
N PHE A 441 -1.67 -24.77 -36.83
CA PHE A 441 -0.63 -23.93 -37.42
C PHE A 441 0.77 -24.14 -36.83
N ILE A 442 0.92 -25.01 -35.84
CA ILE A 442 2.24 -25.37 -35.29
C ILE A 442 2.94 -26.30 -36.27
N GLN A 443 3.91 -25.79 -37.01
CA GLN A 443 4.63 -26.58 -38.02
C GLN A 443 5.57 -27.60 -37.40
N LEU A 444 6.27 -27.22 -36.33
CA LEU A 444 7.23 -28.06 -35.63
C LEU A 444 7.23 -27.69 -34.15
N VAL A 445 7.23 -28.68 -33.27
CA VAL A 445 7.33 -28.44 -31.83
C VAL A 445 8.74 -27.96 -31.46
N GLU A 446 8.84 -26.75 -30.93
CA GLU A 446 10.10 -26.17 -30.43
C GLU A 446 10.22 -26.36 -28.91
N SER A 447 11.35 -26.89 -28.45
CA SER A 447 11.62 -27.08 -27.01
C SER A 447 12.62 -26.07 -26.45
N ASN A 448 13.20 -25.22 -27.31
CA ASN A 448 13.98 -24.07 -26.92
C ASN A 448 13.16 -22.79 -27.02
N LEU A 449 12.63 -22.34 -25.88
CA LEU A 449 11.85 -21.11 -25.78
C LEU A 449 12.57 -19.89 -26.36
N SER A 450 13.91 -19.83 -26.32
CA SER A 450 14.67 -18.68 -26.84
C SER A 450 14.56 -18.53 -28.37
N ARG A 451 14.13 -19.57 -29.09
CA ARG A 451 13.96 -19.56 -30.55
C ARG A 451 12.59 -19.07 -31.00
N LEU A 452 11.63 -18.97 -30.08
CA LEU A 452 10.31 -18.44 -30.39
C LEU A 452 10.38 -16.94 -30.66
N SER A 453 9.82 -16.52 -31.80
CA SER A 453 9.71 -15.13 -32.19
C SER A 453 8.25 -14.70 -32.18
N GLN A 454 7.84 -13.93 -31.17
CA GLN A 454 6.45 -13.47 -30.98
C GLN A 454 5.44 -14.63 -31.02
N PRO A 455 5.64 -15.69 -30.21
CA PRO A 455 4.73 -16.81 -30.18
C PRO A 455 3.35 -16.36 -29.74
N ASN A 456 2.31 -16.92 -30.35
CA ASN A 456 0.98 -16.81 -29.77
C ASN A 456 0.88 -17.70 -28.52
N TYR A 457 -0.22 -17.56 -27.76
CA TYR A 457 -0.42 -18.34 -26.54
C TYR A 457 -0.33 -19.87 -26.74
N THR A 458 -0.86 -20.42 -27.83
CA THR A 458 -0.91 -21.88 -28.04
C THR A 458 0.47 -22.44 -28.34
N GLU A 459 1.25 -21.74 -29.17
CA GLU A 459 2.65 -22.04 -29.45
C GLU A 459 3.52 -21.93 -28.19
N LEU A 460 3.29 -20.90 -27.37
CA LEU A 460 4.01 -20.70 -26.12
C LEU A 460 3.79 -21.85 -25.14
N VAL A 461 2.54 -22.28 -24.93
CA VAL A 461 2.21 -23.40 -24.01
C VAL A 461 2.80 -24.72 -24.50
N VAL A 462 2.70 -25.02 -25.80
CA VAL A 462 3.29 -26.24 -26.40
C VAL A 462 4.81 -26.25 -26.24
N SER A 463 5.45 -25.12 -26.54
CA SER A 463 6.89 -25.01 -26.49
C SER A 463 7.42 -25.02 -25.06
N PHE A 464 6.69 -24.39 -24.11
CA PHE A 464 7.01 -24.47 -22.70
C PHE A 464 6.89 -25.89 -22.18
N THR A 465 5.81 -26.60 -22.50
CA THR A 465 5.63 -28.01 -22.14
C THR A 465 6.80 -28.87 -22.65
N SER A 466 7.21 -28.64 -23.90
CA SER A 466 8.35 -29.35 -24.51
C SER A 466 9.68 -28.97 -23.86
N SER A 467 9.86 -27.71 -23.45
CA SER A 467 11.05 -27.27 -22.71
C SER A 467 11.15 -27.93 -21.34
N LEU A 468 10.02 -28.17 -20.65
CA LEU A 468 10.03 -28.87 -19.36
C LEU A 468 10.57 -30.29 -19.52
N PHE A 469 10.12 -31.03 -20.54
CA PHE A 469 10.69 -32.35 -20.86
C PHE A 469 12.18 -32.28 -21.17
N ARG A 470 12.61 -31.28 -21.94
CA ARG A 470 14.02 -31.10 -22.29
C ARG A 470 14.94 -30.86 -21.08
N PHE A 471 14.45 -30.18 -20.04
CA PHE A 471 15.23 -29.87 -18.84
C PHE A 471 15.13 -30.93 -17.74
N ASP A 472 14.15 -31.82 -17.78
CA ASP A 472 13.99 -32.89 -16.80
C ASP A 472 14.90 -34.09 -17.13
N GLU A 473 15.17 -34.91 -16.12
CA GLU A 473 15.99 -36.12 -16.27
C GLU A 473 15.22 -37.18 -17.08
N PRO A 474 15.85 -37.87 -18.05
CA PRO A 474 15.18 -38.85 -18.90
C PRO A 474 14.39 -39.92 -18.14
N ASN A 475 14.95 -40.40 -17.01
CA ASN A 475 14.33 -41.42 -16.17
C ASN A 475 13.02 -40.94 -15.52
N ASN A 476 12.87 -39.64 -15.27
CA ASN A 476 11.66 -39.08 -14.66
C ASN A 476 10.52 -38.97 -15.68
N ILE A 477 10.86 -38.75 -16.94
CA ILE A 477 9.89 -38.43 -17.99
C ILE A 477 9.49 -39.63 -18.85
N GLU A 478 10.28 -40.71 -18.88
CA GLU A 478 10.08 -41.85 -19.79
C GLU A 478 8.64 -42.38 -19.78
N GLU A 479 8.10 -42.69 -18.60
CA GLU A 479 6.73 -43.24 -18.47
C GLU A 479 5.66 -42.22 -18.92
N THR A 480 5.93 -40.93 -18.67
CA THR A 480 5.03 -39.86 -19.14
C THR A 480 5.07 -39.80 -20.66
N VAL A 481 6.27 -39.78 -21.27
CA VAL A 481 6.45 -39.76 -22.73
C VAL A 481 5.77 -40.97 -23.37
N ARG A 482 5.96 -42.17 -22.82
CA ARG A 482 5.29 -43.41 -23.26
C ARG A 482 3.77 -43.26 -23.24
N THR A 483 3.21 -42.71 -22.16
CA THR A 483 1.76 -42.43 -22.07
C THR A 483 1.31 -41.43 -23.15
N LEU A 484 2.09 -40.37 -23.38
CA LEU A 484 1.74 -39.33 -24.35
C LEU A 484 1.78 -39.82 -25.81
N LEU A 485 2.57 -40.83 -26.14
CA LEU A 485 2.59 -41.46 -27.48
C LEU A 485 1.24 -42.09 -27.84
N HIS A 486 0.48 -42.55 -26.84
CA HIS A 486 -0.82 -43.19 -27.02
C HIS A 486 -2.01 -42.22 -26.84
N GLU A 487 -1.76 -40.92 -26.66
CA GLU A 487 -2.82 -39.92 -26.52
C GLU A 487 -3.55 -39.66 -27.84
N SER A 488 -4.86 -39.40 -27.75
CA SER A 488 -5.70 -39.22 -28.94
C SER A 488 -5.39 -37.94 -29.71
N HIS A 489 -4.93 -36.89 -29.03
CA HIS A 489 -4.70 -35.61 -29.67
C HIS A 489 -3.27 -35.48 -30.20
N THR A 490 -3.16 -35.21 -31.49
CA THR A 490 -1.91 -35.19 -32.26
C THR A 490 -0.82 -34.29 -31.67
N ILE A 491 -1.14 -33.06 -31.22
CA ILE A 491 -0.12 -32.17 -30.63
C ILE A 491 0.58 -32.79 -29.41
N ILE A 492 -0.14 -33.61 -28.63
CA ILE A 492 0.42 -34.26 -27.43
C ILE A 492 1.40 -35.36 -27.84
N ARG A 493 1.04 -36.17 -28.86
CA ARG A 493 1.95 -37.14 -29.47
C ARG A 493 3.18 -36.47 -30.07
N ARG A 494 3.03 -35.31 -30.73
CA ARG A 494 4.14 -34.52 -31.28
C ARG A 494 5.11 -34.03 -30.19
N ILE A 495 4.59 -33.58 -29.03
CA ILE A 495 5.42 -33.22 -27.86
C ILE A 495 6.21 -34.45 -27.36
N ALA A 496 5.60 -35.64 -27.34
CA ALA A 496 6.28 -36.86 -26.93
C ALA A 496 7.43 -37.24 -27.87
N VAL A 497 7.20 -37.19 -29.20
CA VAL A 497 8.28 -37.42 -30.19
C VAL A 497 9.39 -36.37 -30.04
N LYS A 498 9.03 -35.11 -29.77
CA LYS A 498 10.02 -34.06 -29.50
C LYS A 498 10.86 -34.34 -28.24
N ALA A 499 10.24 -34.85 -27.17
CA ALA A 499 10.96 -35.26 -25.96
C ALA A 499 11.94 -36.41 -26.24
N ILE A 500 11.54 -37.41 -27.06
CA ILE A 500 12.44 -38.47 -27.52
C ILE A 500 13.61 -37.87 -28.30
N SER A 501 13.35 -36.93 -29.20
CA SER A 501 14.38 -36.27 -30.01
C SER A 501 15.40 -35.51 -29.14
N ASP A 502 14.94 -34.80 -28.10
CA ASP A 502 15.80 -34.04 -27.20
C ASP A 502 16.63 -34.92 -26.25
N HIS A 503 16.11 -36.10 -25.89
CA HIS A 503 16.76 -37.08 -25.00
C HIS A 503 17.05 -38.40 -25.72
N TYR A 504 17.47 -38.33 -26.98
CA TYR A 504 17.53 -39.49 -27.88
C TYR A 504 18.35 -40.65 -27.32
N SER A 505 19.53 -40.38 -26.75
CA SER A 505 20.39 -41.42 -26.16
C SER A 505 19.70 -42.28 -25.10
N ASN A 506 18.72 -41.71 -24.38
CA ASN A 506 18.03 -42.36 -23.28
C ASN A 506 16.66 -42.91 -23.69
N LEU A 507 15.97 -42.21 -24.59
CA LEU A 507 14.59 -42.51 -24.97
C LEU A 507 14.45 -43.17 -26.35
N LYS A 508 15.52 -43.39 -27.11
CA LYS A 508 15.44 -43.96 -28.49
C LYS A 508 14.70 -45.29 -28.57
N HIS A 509 14.71 -46.09 -27.51
CA HIS A 509 13.99 -47.36 -27.46
C HIS A 509 12.47 -47.16 -27.69
N LEU A 510 11.89 -46.04 -27.24
CA LEU A 510 10.47 -45.70 -27.50
C LEU A 510 10.17 -45.47 -28.98
N PHE A 511 11.16 -45.06 -29.77
CA PHE A 511 11.03 -44.88 -31.22
C PHE A 511 11.25 -46.20 -31.97
N TRP A 512 12.21 -47.01 -31.57
CA TRP A 512 12.52 -48.27 -32.25
C TRP A 512 11.54 -49.40 -31.93
N GLU A 513 10.93 -49.38 -30.74
CA GLU A 513 9.87 -50.31 -30.32
C GLU A 513 8.47 -49.84 -30.74
N TRP A 514 8.38 -48.87 -31.66
CA TRP A 514 7.10 -48.34 -32.13
C TRP A 514 6.24 -49.43 -32.76
N GLU A 515 4.95 -49.46 -32.42
CA GLU A 515 4.02 -50.42 -32.99
C GLU A 515 3.70 -50.05 -34.44
N GLY A 516 4.21 -50.84 -35.38
CA GLY A 516 4.05 -50.60 -36.82
C GLY A 516 5.16 -49.72 -37.41
N ASN A 517 4.86 -49.04 -38.53
CA ASN A 517 5.80 -48.12 -39.15
C ASN A 517 5.55 -46.68 -38.64
N PRO A 518 6.48 -46.07 -37.88
CA PRO A 518 6.30 -44.70 -37.37
C PRO A 518 6.21 -43.65 -38.48
N LEU A 519 6.66 -43.95 -39.71
CA LEU A 519 6.55 -43.03 -40.87
C LEU A 519 5.14 -42.99 -41.47
N ASP A 520 4.29 -43.96 -41.15
CA ASP A 520 2.87 -43.98 -41.55
C ASP A 520 2.02 -42.97 -40.76
N GLU A 521 2.51 -42.51 -39.61
CA GLU A 521 1.88 -41.48 -38.77
C GLU A 521 2.01 -40.11 -39.43
N THR A 522 1.17 -39.87 -40.45
CA THR A 522 1.24 -38.67 -41.32
C THR A 522 1.24 -37.35 -40.55
N GLU A 523 0.55 -37.29 -39.41
CA GLU A 523 0.45 -36.09 -38.60
C GLU A 523 1.66 -35.85 -37.68
N LEU A 524 2.53 -36.85 -37.49
CA LEU A 524 3.77 -36.78 -36.72
C LEU A 524 5.00 -36.56 -37.59
N LYS A 525 4.84 -36.55 -38.92
CA LYS A 525 5.92 -36.44 -39.91
C LYS A 525 6.94 -35.33 -39.63
N PRO A 526 6.56 -34.09 -39.26
CA PRO A 526 7.54 -33.03 -39.00
C PRO A 526 8.52 -33.41 -37.89
N GLU A 527 8.03 -33.91 -36.76
CA GLU A 527 8.85 -34.32 -35.62
C GLU A 527 9.62 -35.62 -35.91
N MET A 528 9.02 -36.58 -36.61
CA MET A 528 9.69 -37.82 -37.01
C MET A 528 10.88 -37.55 -37.92
N TYR A 529 10.71 -36.72 -38.95
CA TYR A 529 11.81 -36.33 -39.83
C TYR A 529 12.89 -35.56 -39.09
N GLN A 530 12.52 -34.65 -38.17
CA GLN A 530 13.51 -33.95 -37.36
C GLN A 530 14.30 -34.91 -36.46
N LEU A 531 13.63 -35.87 -35.82
CA LEU A 531 14.27 -36.89 -34.97
C LEU A 531 15.28 -37.70 -35.78
N ILE A 532 14.89 -38.23 -36.94
CA ILE A 532 15.77 -39.00 -37.81
C ILE A 532 16.92 -38.13 -38.33
N GLN A 533 16.62 -36.94 -38.85
CA GLN A 533 17.64 -36.05 -39.41
C GLN A 533 18.70 -35.68 -38.37
N THR A 534 18.27 -35.33 -37.15
CA THR A 534 19.18 -34.92 -36.08
C THR A 534 20.04 -36.09 -35.60
N ASN A 535 19.48 -37.30 -35.50
CA ASN A 535 20.14 -38.43 -34.84
C ASN A 535 20.73 -39.48 -35.80
N SER A 536 20.49 -39.39 -37.11
CA SER A 536 20.97 -40.36 -38.11
C SER A 536 22.45 -40.70 -38.05
N HIS A 537 23.30 -39.75 -37.62
CA HIS A 537 24.73 -39.96 -37.44
C HIS A 537 25.09 -40.92 -36.29
N THR A 538 24.12 -41.28 -35.45
CA THR A 538 24.26 -42.20 -34.31
C THR A 538 23.70 -43.59 -34.58
N PHE A 539 23.09 -43.80 -35.76
CA PHE A 539 22.42 -45.06 -36.07
C PHE A 539 23.43 -46.15 -36.39
N ASP A 540 23.16 -47.37 -35.93
CA ASP A 540 23.90 -48.56 -36.34
C ASP A 540 23.37 -49.13 -37.68
N GLU A 541 24.02 -50.19 -38.18
CA GLU A 541 23.66 -50.80 -39.46
C GLU A 541 22.24 -51.40 -39.44
N ASP A 542 21.81 -51.98 -38.32
CA ASP A 542 20.48 -52.59 -38.17
C ASP A 542 19.40 -51.49 -38.12
N GLU A 543 19.65 -50.42 -37.37
CA GLU A 543 18.78 -49.23 -37.29
C GLU A 543 18.65 -48.54 -38.67
N MET A 544 19.73 -48.44 -39.45
CA MET A 544 19.68 -47.88 -40.82
C MET A 544 18.86 -48.75 -41.77
N GLU A 545 19.05 -50.07 -41.74
CA GLU A 545 18.28 -51.01 -42.55
C GLU A 545 16.79 -50.95 -42.21
N GLN A 546 16.43 -50.86 -40.93
CA GLN A 546 15.04 -50.71 -40.48
C GLN A 546 14.39 -49.42 -41.03
N ILE A 547 15.11 -48.29 -41.02
CA ILE A 547 14.62 -47.03 -41.62
C ILE A 547 14.37 -47.19 -43.13
N LEU A 548 15.28 -47.85 -43.86
CA LEU A 548 15.10 -48.09 -45.30
C LEU A 548 13.87 -48.94 -45.58
N GLN A 549 13.65 -50.01 -44.81
CA GLN A 549 12.46 -50.84 -44.91
C GLN A 549 11.18 -50.05 -44.65
N TRP A 550 11.17 -49.18 -43.63
CA TRP A 550 10.04 -48.29 -43.39
C TRP A 550 9.78 -47.35 -44.56
N ILE A 551 10.83 -46.74 -45.14
CA ILE A 551 10.70 -45.84 -46.30
C ILE A 551 10.13 -46.59 -47.52
N GLU A 552 10.63 -47.77 -47.82
CA GLU A 552 10.18 -48.60 -48.94
C GLU A 552 8.70 -48.99 -48.77
N SER A 553 8.29 -49.36 -47.55
CA SER A 553 6.89 -49.73 -47.28
C SER A 553 5.90 -48.57 -47.38
N THR A 554 6.35 -47.31 -47.17
CA THR A 554 5.50 -46.11 -47.37
C THR A 554 5.32 -45.70 -48.84
N GLN A 555 6.04 -46.31 -49.79
CA GLN A 555 5.95 -45.99 -51.22
C GLN A 555 4.98 -46.89 -52.02
N GLU A 556 4.45 -47.94 -51.38
CA GLU A 556 3.33 -48.75 -51.87
C GLU A 556 1.98 -48.15 -51.46
#